data_AF-A0A4Q7FTG8-F1
#
_entry.id   AF-A0A4Q7FTG8-F1
#
_cell.length_a   1.000
_cell.length_b   1.000
_cell.length_c   1.000
_cell.angle_alpha   90.00
_cell.angle_beta   90.00
_cell.angle_gamma   90.00
#
_symmetry.space_group_name_H-M   'P 1'
#
loop_
_entity.id
_entity.type
_entity.pdbx_description
1 polymer ?
#
loop_
_entity_poly.entity_id
_entity_poly.type
_entity_poly.pdbx_seq_one_letter_code
_entity_poly.pdbx_strand_id
1 'polypeptide(L)'
;MVSECTPIFHWSDIDPDGTWIFRMIERAIGRPIRPHLMSIEIAKRSGQVPPKKAAPARCPSDSGIAALAAYLAGEGAKILEQEELDPALPQVTARRSALV
;
A
#
# COMPACT_ATOMS: atom_id res chain seq x y z
N MET A 1 -10.72 -4.43 22.76
CA MET A 1 -10.14 -3.27 22.04
C MET A 1 -8.65 -3.51 21.87
N VAL A 2 -8.12 -3.32 20.66
CA VAL A 2 -6.68 -3.38 20.39
C VAL A 2 -6.01 -2.06 20.83
N SER A 3 -4.74 -2.09 21.22
CA SER A 3 -4.01 -0.88 21.63
C SER A 3 -3.93 0.14 20.50
N GLU A 4 -3.98 1.44 20.83
CA GLU A 4 -3.73 2.56 19.90
C GLU A 4 -2.31 2.54 19.29
N CYS A 5 -1.39 1.78 19.89
CA CYS A 5 -0.05 1.59 19.36
C CYS A 5 0.06 0.36 18.44
N THR A 6 -1.01 -0.44 18.31
CA THR A 6 -0.99 -1.64 17.44
C THR A 6 -0.86 -1.20 15.99
N PRO A 7 0.20 -1.59 15.26
CA PRO A 7 0.35 -1.23 13.86
C PRO A 7 -0.71 -1.97 13.04
N ILE A 8 -1.28 -1.26 12.07
CA ILE A 8 -2.28 -1.81 11.16
C ILE A 8 -1.65 -1.86 9.77
N PHE A 9 -1.79 -3.01 9.13
CA PHE A 9 -1.28 -3.27 7.79
C PHE A 9 -2.46 -3.60 6.87
N HIS A 10 -2.40 -3.13 5.63
CA HIS A 10 -3.35 -3.49 4.59
C HIS A 10 -2.60 -4.06 3.39
N TRP A 11 -3.17 -5.11 2.80
CA TRP A 11 -2.70 -5.72 1.58
C TRP A 11 -3.90 -5.89 0.64
N SER A 12 -3.69 -5.49 -0.60
CA SER A 12 -4.57 -5.62 -1.76
C SER A 12 -3.70 -5.60 -3.01
N ASP A 13 -4.32 -5.60 -4.18
CA ASP A 13 -3.64 -5.54 -5.47
C ASP A 13 -2.80 -4.25 -5.60
N ILE A 14 -1.69 -4.34 -6.34
CA ILE A 14 -0.88 -3.17 -6.68
C ILE A 14 -1.45 -2.55 -7.94
N ASP A 15 -2.55 -1.83 -7.80
CA ASP A 15 -3.20 -1.11 -8.88
C ASP A 15 -3.98 0.11 -8.33
N PRO A 16 -4.58 0.96 -9.18
CA PRO A 16 -5.31 2.13 -8.72
C PRO A 16 -6.47 1.80 -7.76
N ASP A 17 -7.18 0.70 -7.97
CA ASP A 17 -8.34 0.32 -7.15
C ASP A 17 -7.90 -0.18 -5.77
N GLY A 18 -6.84 -0.99 -5.69
CA GLY A 18 -6.18 -1.39 -4.45
C GLY A 18 -5.68 -0.20 -3.64
N THR A 19 -5.10 0.82 -4.28
CA THR A 19 -4.72 2.07 -3.58
C THR A 19 -5.92 2.89 -3.10
N TRP A 20 -7.05 2.84 -3.82
CA TRP A 20 -8.30 3.46 -3.38
C TRP A 20 -8.89 2.74 -2.16
N ILE A 21 -8.91 1.41 -2.17
CA ILE A 21 -9.34 0.59 -1.04
C ILE A 21 -8.49 0.89 0.19
N PHE A 22 -7.15 0.91 0.04
CA PHE A 22 -6.23 1.30 1.10
C PHE A 22 -6.64 2.63 1.74
N ARG A 23 -6.87 3.65 0.91
CA ARG A 23 -7.22 4.99 1.38
C ARG A 23 -8.56 5.02 2.10
N MET A 24 -9.55 4.28 1.61
CA MET A 24 -10.85 4.19 2.27
C MET A 24 -10.75 3.54 3.64
N ILE A 25 -9.97 2.46 3.76
CA ILE A 25 -9.71 1.78 5.04
C ILE A 25 -8.96 2.71 6.01
N GLU A 26 -7.91 3.38 5.54
CA GLU A 26 -7.14 4.34 6.34
C GLU A 26 -8.03 5.45 6.91
N ARG A 27 -8.93 6.00 6.09
CA ARG A 27 -9.90 7.02 6.52
C ARG A 27 -10.91 6.47 7.53
N ALA A 28 -11.41 5.25 7.34
CA ALA A 28 -12.38 4.63 8.23
C ALA A 28 -11.79 4.30 9.60
N ILE A 29 -10.52 3.89 9.64
CA ILE A 29 -9.80 3.59 10.87
C ILE A 29 -9.42 4.87 11.62
N GLY A 30 -9.18 5.97 10.90
CA GLY A 30 -8.80 7.26 11.49
C GLY A 30 -7.39 7.27 12.10
N ARG A 31 -6.55 6.29 11.75
CA ARG A 31 -5.15 6.16 12.18
C ARG A 31 -4.29 5.74 10.98
N PRO A 32 -2.98 6.05 10.96
CA PRO A 32 -2.10 5.60 9.90
C PRO A 32 -2.07 4.07 9.79
N ILE A 33 -2.24 3.56 8.58
CA ILE A 33 -2.02 2.14 8.25
C ILE A 33 -0.83 2.02 7.30
N ARG A 34 -0.27 0.82 7.16
CA ARG A 34 0.93 0.57 6.38
C ARG A 34 0.63 -0.36 5.20
N PRO A 35 1.13 -0.06 4.00
CA PRO A 35 1.06 -1.01 2.89
C PRO A 35 1.89 -2.24 3.23
N HIS A 36 1.28 -3.41 3.18
CA HIS A 36 1.94 -4.70 3.28
C HIS A 36 1.96 -5.36 1.92
N LEU A 37 3.15 -5.74 1.45
CA LEU A 37 3.37 -6.29 0.11
C LEU A 37 2.88 -5.41 -1.06
N MET A 38 2.51 -4.15 -0.81
CA MET A 38 2.14 -3.16 -1.81
C MET A 38 3.24 -2.08 -1.94
N SER A 39 4.25 -2.32 -2.77
CA SER A 39 5.36 -1.37 -2.96
C SER A 39 5.75 -1.20 -4.42
N ILE A 40 6.39 -0.07 -4.73
CA ILE A 40 6.90 0.24 -6.07
C ILE A 40 7.94 -0.80 -6.48
N GLU A 41 8.77 -1.24 -5.53
CA GLU A 41 9.81 -2.24 -5.74
C GLU A 41 9.21 -3.60 -6.14
N ILE A 42 8.13 -4.02 -5.46
CA ILE A 42 7.41 -5.26 -5.79
C ILE A 42 6.75 -5.15 -7.17
N ALA A 43 6.07 -4.03 -7.45
CA ALA A 43 5.45 -3.77 -8.74
C ALA A 43 6.48 -3.81 -9.88
N LYS A 44 7.62 -3.15 -9.70
CA LYS A 44 8.70 -3.12 -10.70
C LYS A 44 9.27 -4.52 -10.99
N ARG A 45 9.51 -5.29 -9.93
CA ARG A 45 10.14 -6.61 -10.01
C ARG A 45 9.23 -7.68 -10.59
N SER A 46 7.98 -7.73 -10.14
CA SER A 46 7.10 -8.88 -10.37
C SER A 46 5.86 -8.54 -11.20
N GLY A 47 5.51 -7.26 -11.30
CA GLY A 47 4.31 -6.82 -12.01
C GLY A 47 4.48 -6.73 -13.53
N GLN A 48 3.36 -6.40 -14.16
CA GLN A 48 3.20 -6.29 -15.61
C GLN A 48 2.58 -4.95 -16.00
N VAL A 49 2.92 -4.44 -17.17
CA VAL A 49 2.32 -3.20 -17.69
C VAL A 49 0.90 -3.53 -18.14
N PRO A 50 -0.14 -2.83 -17.62
CA PRO A 50 -1.50 -3.12 -18.01
C PRO A 50 -1.73 -2.77 -19.49
N PRO A 51 -2.63 -3.49 -20.19
CA PRO A 51 -2.92 -3.25 -21.61
C PRO A 51 -3.59 -1.88 -21.86
N LYS A 52 -4.20 -1.29 -20.83
CA LYS A 52 -4.81 0.03 -20.85
C LYS A 52 -4.36 0.83 -19.64
N LYS A 53 -4.08 2.11 -19.85
CA LYS A 53 -3.79 3.04 -18.75
C LYS A 53 -5.06 3.25 -17.93
N ALA A 54 -5.00 2.87 -16.65
CA ALA A 54 -6.05 3.17 -15.70
C ALA A 54 -6.02 4.66 -15.31
N ALA A 55 -7.17 5.19 -14.89
CA ALA A 55 -7.22 6.54 -14.36
C ALA A 55 -6.38 6.61 -13.06
N PRO A 56 -5.59 7.67 -12.86
CA PRO A 56 -4.80 7.81 -11.64
C PRO A 56 -5.74 7.91 -10.43
N ALA A 57 -5.47 7.11 -9.40
CA ALA A 57 -6.16 7.23 -8.12
C ALA A 57 -5.81 8.58 -7.48
N ARG A 58 -6.83 9.35 -7.05
CA ARG A 58 -6.61 10.57 -6.28
C ARG A 58 -6.19 10.20 -4.86
N CYS A 59 -4.90 10.24 -4.58
CA CYS A 59 -4.35 9.99 -3.26
C CYS A 59 -3.75 11.27 -2.66
N PRO A 60 -4.21 11.75 -1.50
CA PRO A 60 -3.55 12.79 -0.73
C PRO A 60 -2.11 12.42 -0.37
N SER A 61 -1.22 13.41 -0.29
CA SER A 61 0.22 13.20 -0.02
C SER A 61 0.54 12.72 1.39
N ASP A 62 -0.41 12.85 2.32
CA ASP A 62 -0.30 12.42 3.73
C ASP A 62 -0.71 10.95 3.95
N SER A 63 -1.25 10.28 2.93
CA SER A 63 -1.64 8.87 2.98
C SER A 63 -0.43 7.94 2.96
N GLY A 64 -0.51 6.83 3.69
CA GLY A 64 0.51 5.77 3.69
C GLY A 64 0.77 5.12 2.32
N ILE A 65 -0.15 5.28 1.35
CA ILE A 65 -0.05 4.73 -0.02
C ILE A 65 0.31 5.77 -1.10
N ALA A 66 0.52 7.03 -0.72
CA ALA A 66 0.66 8.14 -1.68
C ALA A 66 1.78 7.92 -2.71
N ALA A 67 2.92 7.38 -2.29
CA ALA A 67 4.04 7.10 -3.19
C ALA A 67 3.69 6.04 -4.24
N LEU A 68 3.00 4.97 -3.85
CA LEU A 68 2.58 3.93 -4.78
C LEU A 68 1.51 4.46 -5.75
N ALA A 69 0.55 5.22 -5.25
CA ALA A 69 -0.46 5.86 -6.10
C ALA A 69 0.16 6.81 -7.14
N ALA A 70 1.17 7.59 -6.75
CA ALA A 70 1.90 8.45 -7.68
C ALA A 70 2.69 7.65 -8.73
N TYR A 71 3.32 6.54 -8.34
CA TYR A 71 3.96 5.62 -9.28
C TYR A 71 2.97 5.07 -10.31
N LEU A 72 1.81 4.60 -9.85
CA LEU A 72 0.76 4.02 -10.70
C LEU A 72 0.12 5.02 -11.67
N ALA A 73 0.20 6.32 -11.38
CA ALA A 73 -0.22 7.38 -12.30
C ALA A 73 0.75 7.58 -13.48
N GLY A 74 2.00 7.10 -13.35
CA GLY A 74 3.04 7.20 -14.35
C GLY A 74 2.81 6.32 -15.57
N GLU A 75 3.47 6.67 -16.68
CA GLU A 75 3.48 5.79 -17.86
C GLU A 75 4.33 4.55 -17.63
N GLY A 76 3.88 3.41 -18.14
CA GLY A 76 4.59 2.13 -17.98
C GLY A 76 4.62 1.62 -16.54
N ALA A 77 3.80 2.18 -15.64
CA ALA A 77 3.65 1.64 -14.31
C ALA A 77 3.15 0.20 -14.38
N LYS A 78 3.77 -0.66 -13.58
CA LYS A 78 3.42 -2.08 -13.50
C LYS A 78 2.38 -2.29 -12.42
N ILE A 79 1.41 -3.13 -12.71
CA ILE A 79 0.41 -3.61 -11.76
C ILE A 79 0.68 -5.07 -11.40
N LEU A 80 0.14 -5.53 -10.29
CA LEU A 80 0.30 -6.89 -9.80
C LEU A 80 -0.91 -7.28 -8.96
N GLU A 81 -1.51 -8.43 -9.23
CA GLU A 81 -2.60 -8.97 -8.42
C GLU A 81 -2.03 -9.52 -7.11
N GLN A 82 -2.80 -9.44 -6.02
CA GLN A 82 -2.38 -9.91 -4.70
C GLN A 82 -2.01 -11.40 -4.72
N GLU A 83 -2.80 -12.21 -5.44
CA GLU A 83 -2.65 -13.67 -5.50
C GLU A 83 -1.40 -14.13 -6.26
N GLU A 84 -0.72 -13.22 -6.97
CA GLU A 84 0.54 -13.50 -7.67
C GLU A 84 1.76 -13.51 -6.72
N LEU A 85 1.58 -13.17 -5.43
CA LEU A 85 2.64 -13.20 -4.43
C LEU A 85 2.38 -14.26 -3.37
N ASP A 86 3.46 -14.93 -2.94
CA ASP A 86 3.41 -15.75 -1.75
C ASP A 86 3.15 -14.88 -0.50
N PRO A 87 2.15 -15.22 0.32
CA PRO A 87 1.83 -14.44 1.51
C PRO A 87 2.97 -14.50 2.52
N ALA A 88 3.38 -13.33 3.01
CA ALA A 88 4.35 -13.19 4.09
C ALA A 88 3.73 -12.46 5.28
N LEU A 89 4.20 -12.74 6.49
CA LEU A 89 3.79 -11.98 7.67
C LEU A 89 4.38 -10.56 7.62
N PRO A 90 3.60 -9.53 8.03
CA PRO A 90 4.11 -8.17 8.11
C PRO A 90 5.22 -8.08 9.14
N GLN A 91 6.33 -7.45 8.74
CA GLN A 91 7.46 -7.24 9.63
C GLN A 91 7.14 -6.10 10.60
N VAL A 92 6.97 -6.45 11.87
CA VAL A 92 6.73 -5.47 12.95
C VAL A 92 8.08 -5.00 13.48
N THR A 93 8.58 -3.88 12.97
CA THR A 93 9.68 -3.18 13.64
C THR A 93 9.17 -2.60 14.94
N ALA A 94 9.45 -3.28 16.06
CA ALA A 94 9.20 -2.75 17.39
C ALA A 94 10.01 -1.44 17.53
N ARG A 95 9.33 -0.30 17.71
CA ARG A 95 10.02 0.88 18.23
C ARG A 95 10.49 0.53 19.64
N ARG A 96 11.80 0.46 19.85
CA ARG A 96 12.35 0.54 21.21
C ARG A 96 11.92 1.89 21.76
N SER A 97 11.08 1.91 22.79
CA SER A 97 10.88 3.13 23.57
C SER A 97 12.25 3.54 24.11
N ALA A 98 12.76 4.68 23.65
CA ALA A 98 13.83 5.34 24.38
C ALA A 98 13.21 5.79 25.70
N LEU A 99 13.51 5.07 26.78
CA LEU A 99 13.41 5.64 28.11
C LEU A 99 14.48 6.75 28.16
N VAL A 100 14.02 8.00 28.31
CA VAL A 100 14.79 9.11 28.86
C VAL A 100 14.00 9.65 30.03
#